data_AF-A0A2V2BPZ1-F1
#
_entry.id   AF-A0A2V2BPZ1-F1
#
_cell.length_a   1.000
_cell.length_b   1.000
_cell.length_c   1.000
_cell.angle_alpha   90.00
_cell.angle_beta   90.00
_cell.angle_gamma   90.00
#
_symmetry.space_group_name_H-M   'P 1'
#
loop_
_entity.id
_entity.type
_entity.pdbx_description
1 polymer ?
#
loop_
_entity_poly.entity_id
_entity_poly.type
_entity_poly.pdbx_seq_one_letter_code
_entity_poly.pdbx_strand_id
1 'polypeptide(L)' 'MKSVNLLAKLSAHLLEGTITVAMSFIALASLFVFDSLALKLCGFFGAIVIGYGAAYFLGKARGEHRE' A
#
# COMPACT_ATOMS: atom_id res chain seq x y z
N MET A 1 7.29 -25.23 -14.55
CA MET A 1 7.95 -23.99 -14.05
C MET A 1 7.28 -22.69 -14.51
N LYS A 2 6.41 -22.67 -15.55
CA LYS A 2 5.75 -21.43 -16.03
C LYS A 2 4.61 -20.94 -15.11
N SER A 3 3.87 -21.87 -14.50
CA SER A 3 2.69 -21.59 -13.67
C SER A 3 3.04 -20.98 -12.30
N VAL A 4 4.17 -21.38 -11.71
CA VAL A 4 4.66 -20.85 -10.41
C VAL A 4 5.07 -19.38 -10.52
N ASN A 5 5.67 -18.97 -11.64
CA ASN A 5 5.96 -17.55 -11.91
C ASN A 5 4.69 -16.72 -12.13
N LEU A 6 3.64 -17.30 -12.73
CA LEU A 6 2.35 -16.62 -12.88
C LEU A 6 1.68 -16.40 -11.52
N LEU A 7 1.66 -17.44 -10.67
CA LEU A 7 1.09 -17.36 -9.33
C LEU A 7 1.85 -16.38 -8.43
N ALA A 8 3.18 -16.35 -8.49
CA ALA A 8 4.00 -15.39 -7.74
C ALA A 8 3.78 -13.95 -8.20
N LYS A 9 3.59 -13.72 -9.52
CA LYS A 9 3.29 -12.39 -10.06
C LYS A 9 1.89 -11.94 -9.67
N LEU A 10 0.91 -12.85 -9.70
CA LEU A 10 -0.48 -12.56 -9.37
C LEU A 10 -0.68 -12.34 -7.86
N SER A 11 0.02 -13.10 -7.01
CA SER A 11 0.01 -12.90 -5.56
C SER A 11 0.64 -11.57 -5.16
N ALA A 12 1.72 -11.15 -5.83
CA ALA A 12 2.34 -9.87 -5.58
C ALA A 12 1.42 -8.69 -5.94
N HIS A 13 0.71 -8.77 -7.07
CA HIS A 13 -0.30 -7.78 -7.44
C HIS A 13 -1.51 -7.77 -6.49
N LEU A 14 -1.96 -8.94 -6.04
CA LEU A 14 -3.01 -9.03 -5.02
C LEU A 14 -2.58 -8.41 -3.70
N LEU A 15 -1.33 -8.62 -3.29
CA LEU A 15 -0.77 -8.07 -2.06
C LEU A 15 -0.65 -6.54 -2.15
N GLU A 16 -0.15 -6.02 -3.27
CA GLU A 16 -0.10 -4.58 -3.57
C GLU A 16 -1.50 -3.95 -3.53
N GLY A 17 -2.48 -4.59 -4.17
CA GLY A 17 -3.88 -4.18 -4.14
C GLY A 17 -4.46 -4.18 -2.73
N THR A 18 -4.18 -5.23 -1.95
CA THR A 18 -4.68 -5.37 -0.57
C THR A 18 -4.10 -4.29 0.35
N ILE A 19 -2.80 -4.00 0.21
CA ILE A 19 -2.13 -2.94 0.98
C ILE A 19 -2.72 -1.58 0.60
N THR A 20 -2.94 -1.33 -0.69
CA THR A 20 -3.55 -0.08 -1.18
C THR A 20 -4.96 0.12 -0.62
N VAL A 21 -5.78 -0.95 -0.64
CA VAL A 21 -7.13 -0.92 -0.07
C VAL A 21 -7.07 -0.67 1.43
N ALA A 22 -6.25 -1.43 2.18
CA ALA A 22 -6.10 -1.28 3.61
C ALA A 22 -5.65 0.15 3.99
N MET A 23 -4.66 0.71 3.29
CA MET A 23 -4.18 2.07 3.54
C MET A 23 -5.22 3.13 3.19
N SER A 24 -6.05 2.91 2.18
CA SER A 24 -7.18 3.80 1.85
C SER A 24 -8.21 3.84 2.98
N PHE A 25 -8.55 2.67 3.55
CA PHE A 25 -9.43 2.60 4.71
C PHE A 25 -8.82 3.25 5.95
N ILE A 26 -7.51 3.06 6.20
CA ILE A 26 -6.82 3.72 7.32
C ILE A 26 -6.81 5.24 7.15
N ALA A 27 -6.54 5.73 5.93
CA ALA A 27 -6.57 7.15 5.62
C ALA A 27 -7.96 7.73 5.90
N LEU A 28 -9.01 7.11 5.37
CA LEU A 28 -10.39 7.56 5.62
C LEU A 28 -10.78 7.46 7.09
N ALA A 29 -10.45 6.36 7.77
CA ALA A 29 -10.74 6.15 9.18
C ALA A 29 -10.08 7.23 10.07
N SER A 30 -8.88 7.68 9.72
CA SER A 30 -8.20 8.74 10.47
C SER A 30 -9.01 10.05 10.53
N LEU A 31 -9.85 10.33 9.53
CA LEU A 31 -10.71 11.52 9.50
C LEU A 31 -11.89 11.44 10.47
N PHE A 32 -12.28 10.23 10.87
CA PHE A 32 -13.41 9.96 11.77
C PHE A 32 -12.98 9.57 13.19
N VAL A 33 -11.80 8.98 13.37
CA VAL A 33 -11.31 8.50 14.68
C VAL A 33 -10.69 9.62 15.51
N PHE A 34 -10.01 10.58 14.89
CA PHE A 34 -9.35 11.66 15.62
C PHE A 34 -10.25 12.89 15.75
N ASP A 35 -10.26 13.56 16.91
CA ASP A 35 -11.03 14.80 17.10
C ASP A 35 -10.31 16.03 16.52
N SER A 36 -8.99 16.08 16.64
CA SER A 36 -8.21 17.24 16.20
C SER A 36 -7.97 17.22 14.69
N LEU A 37 -8.21 18.36 14.03
CA LEU A 37 -7.99 18.55 12.60
C LEU A 37 -6.52 18.25 12.20
N ALA A 38 -5.56 18.60 13.05
CA ALA A 38 -4.15 18.31 12.80
C ALA A 38 -3.86 16.80 12.81
N LEU A 39 -4.47 16.05 13.74
CA LEU A 39 -4.35 14.59 13.82
C LEU A 39 -5.05 13.89 12.65
N LYS A 40 -6.21 14.38 12.22
CA LYS A 40 -6.91 13.90 11.02
C LYS A 40 -6.03 14.03 9.77
N LEU A 41 -5.47 15.22 9.53
CA LEU A 41 -4.59 15.45 8.38
C LEU A 41 -3.31 14.62 8.48
N CYS A 42 -2.70 14.54 9.67
CA CYS A 42 -1.51 13.73 9.90
C CYS A 42 -1.77 12.24 9.62
N GLY A 43 -2.87 11.68 10.11
CA GLY A 43 -3.25 10.30 9.84
C GLY A 43 -3.56 10.04 8.36
N PHE A 44 -4.25 10.98 7.71
CA PHE A 44 -4.61 10.86 6.29
C PHE A 44 -3.37 10.89 5.39
N PHE A 45 -2.54 11.92 5.52
CA PHE A 45 -1.31 12.05 4.75
C PHE A 45 -0.28 10.99 5.14
N GLY A 46 -0.20 10.63 6.42
CA GLY A 46 0.68 9.56 6.90
C GLY A 46 0.33 8.20 6.27
N ALA A 47 -0.95 7.87 6.19
CA ALA A 47 -1.41 6.65 5.52
C ALA A 47 -1.09 6.65 4.01
N ILE A 48 -1.19 7.80 3.34
CA ILE A 48 -0.80 7.95 1.94
C ILE A 48 0.70 7.73 1.75
N VAL A 49 1.54 8.33 2.60
CA VAL A 49 3.00 8.18 2.52
C VAL A 49 3.42 6.74 2.78
N ILE A 50 2.85 6.09 3.80
CA ILE A 50 3.15 4.70 4.12
C ILE A 50 2.64 3.78 3.00
N GLY A 51 1.44 4.01 2.47
CA GLY A 51 0.90 3.24 1.35
C GLY A 51 1.75 3.35 0.09
N TYR A 52 2.18 4.56 -0.28
CA TYR A 52 3.10 4.77 -1.39
C TYR A 52 4.44 4.09 -1.16
N GLY A 53 5.02 4.22 0.04
CA GLY A 53 6.27 3.57 0.40
C GLY A 53 6.17 2.05 0.30
N ALA A 54 5.09 1.45 0.81
CA ALA A 54 4.85 0.01 0.74
C ALA A 54 4.72 -0.47 -0.71
N ALA A 55 3.97 0.25 -1.55
CA ALA A 55 3.85 -0.06 -2.98
C ALA A 55 5.19 0.04 -3.71
N TYR A 56 5.98 1.09 -3.43
CA TYR A 56 7.32 1.28 -4.00
C TYR A 56 8.29 0.15 -3.60
N PHE A 57 8.31 -0.24 -2.32
CA PHE A 57 9.13 -1.35 -1.85
C PHE A 57 8.70 -2.69 -2.45
N LEU A 58 7.40 -2.92 -2.64
CA LEU A 58 6.88 -4.10 -3.33
C LEU A 58 7.27 -4.14 -4.81
N GLY A 59 7.19 -3.00 -5.51
CA GLY A 59 7.67 -2.87 -6.89
C GLY A 59 9.18 -3.13 -7.00
N LYS A 60 9.97 -2.61 -6.04
CA LYS A 60 11.41 -2.88 -5.96
C LYS A 60 11.72 -4.36 -5.67
N ALA A 61 10.99 -4.98 -4.74
CA ALA A 61 11.17 -6.40 -4.39
C ALA A 61 10.78 -7.35 -5.54
N ARG A 62 9.85 -6.95 -6.41
CA ARG A 62 9.51 -7.66 -7.65
C ARG A 62 10.64 -7.65 -8.70
N GLY A 63 11.69 -6.87 -8.51
CA GLY A 63 12.82 -6.78 -9.45
C GLY A 63 12.47 -6.06 -10.75
N GLU A 64 11.38 -5.30 -10.78
CA GLU A 64 10.92 -4.53 -11.95
C GLU A 64 11.82 -3.33 -12.26
N HIS A 65 12.75 -3.02 -11.36
CA HIS A 65 13.84 -2.05 -11.52
C HIS A 65 15.23 -2.71 -11.75
N ARG A 66 15.28 -3.99 -12.12
CA ARG A 66 16.50 -4.60 -12.67
C ARG A 66 16.47 -4.47 -14.19
N GLU A 67 16.81 -3.28 -14.67
CA GLU A 67 17.46 -3.10 -15.97
C GLU A 67 18.95 -2.90 -15.74
#